data_AF-A0AAE3Y7I7-F1
#
_entry.id   AF-A0AAE3Y7I7-F1
#
_cell.length_a   1.000
_cell.length_b   1.000
_cell.length_c   1.000
_cell.angle_alpha   90.00
_cell.angle_beta   90.00
_cell.angle_gamma   90.00
#
_symmetry.space_group_name_H-M   'P 1'
#
loop_
_entity.id
_entity.type
_entity.pdbx_description
1 polymer ?
#
loop_
_entity_poly.entity_id
_entity_poly.type
_entity_poly.pdbx_seq_one_letter_code
_entity_poly.pdbx_strand_id
1 'polypeptide(L)'
;MKITIKQIFKLGLLASVLTLSSCALRSVPSDYSSVRLDVIDNNTLGNGKVLIYNGAGVLHKMDNTARLNIGLDGKSLGQIRPKEYVIVNLENGKHEFTALHIDMVNMRSKHPVEINASTKVIKIEPTITSNKLTVTNILPENFDKYIERPETR
;
A
#
# COMPACT_ATOMS: atom_id res chain seq x y z
N MET A 1 46.85 -1.99 19.11
CA MET A 1 45.75 -2.64 19.84
C MET A 1 45.61 -4.07 19.31
N LYS A 2 45.89 -5.11 20.11
CA LYS A 2 45.83 -6.52 19.65
C LYS A 2 44.46 -7.10 20.01
N ILE A 3 43.64 -7.38 19.02
CA ILE A 3 42.35 -8.07 19.21
C ILE A 3 42.65 -9.56 19.39
N THR A 4 42.17 -10.14 20.48
CA THR A 4 42.35 -11.57 20.80
C THR A 4 41.27 -12.43 20.16
N ILE A 5 41.57 -13.70 19.88
CA ILE A 5 40.64 -14.66 19.24
C ILE A 5 39.30 -14.76 20.01
N LYS A 6 39.35 -14.66 21.35
CA LYS A 6 38.14 -14.62 22.20
C LYS A 6 37.26 -13.39 21.96
N GLN A 7 37.84 -12.25 21.62
CA GLN A 7 37.10 -11.03 21.27
C GLN A 7 36.47 -11.14 19.88
N ILE A 8 37.12 -11.83 18.94
CA ILE A 8 36.57 -12.11 17.59
C ILE A 8 35.32 -12.99 17.70
N PHE A 9 35.35 -14.04 18.52
CA PHE A 9 34.19 -14.90 18.76
C PHE A 9 33.01 -14.15 19.39
N LYS A 10 33.27 -13.30 20.39
CA LYS A 10 32.23 -12.47 21.02
C LYS A 10 31.62 -11.46 20.04
N LEU A 11 32.44 -10.84 19.19
CA LEU A 11 31.99 -9.88 18.19
C LEU A 11 31.19 -10.57 17.07
N GLY A 12 31.60 -11.76 16.64
CA GLY A 12 30.85 -12.58 15.69
C GLY A 12 29.49 -13.03 16.21
N LEU A 13 29.41 -13.41 17.49
CA LEU A 13 28.15 -13.78 18.14
C LEU A 13 27.20 -12.57 18.29
N LEU A 14 27.74 -11.38 18.59
CA LEU A 14 26.94 -10.15 18.66
C LEU A 14 26.39 -9.76 17.28
N ALA A 15 27.20 -9.88 16.23
CA ALA A 15 26.78 -9.59 14.86
C ALA A 15 25.70 -10.57 14.36
N SER A 16 25.76 -11.86 14.72
CA SER A 16 24.74 -12.84 14.32
C SER A 16 23.39 -12.63 15.02
N VAL A 17 23.39 -12.17 16.27
CA VAL A 17 22.13 -11.82 16.98
C VAL A 17 21.47 -10.59 16.36
N LEU A 18 22.26 -9.64 15.85
CA LEU A 18 21.74 -8.41 15.20
C LEU A 18 21.15 -8.65 13.81
N THR A 19 21.52 -9.72 13.10
CA THR A 19 20.96 -10.04 11.77
C THR A 19 19.69 -10.88 11.82
N LEU A 20 19.43 -11.59 12.94
CA LEU A 20 18.24 -12.42 13.14
C LEU A 20 16.96 -11.61 13.47
N SER A 21 17.08 -10.31 13.73
CA SER A 21 15.96 -9.40 13.99
C SER A 21 15.39 -8.75 12.71
N SER A 22 15.76 -9.25 11.53
CA SER A 22 15.10 -8.87 10.27
C SER A 22 13.69 -9.46 10.22
N CYS A 23 12.79 -8.87 11.01
CA CYS A 23 11.37 -9.04 10.85
C CYS A 23 11.01 -8.45 9.48
N ALA A 24 10.90 -9.31 8.46
CA ALA A 24 10.19 -8.96 7.25
C ALA A 24 8.82 -8.43 7.67
N LEU A 25 8.59 -7.12 7.51
CA LEU A 25 7.39 -6.46 8.00
C LEU A 25 6.15 -7.20 7.46
N ARG A 26 5.42 -7.86 8.37
CA ARG A 26 4.28 -8.69 8.03
C ARG A 26 3.25 -7.83 7.32
N SER A 27 2.69 -8.35 6.22
CA SER A 27 1.64 -7.64 5.50
C SER A 27 0.46 -7.37 6.42
N VAL A 28 -0.16 -6.20 6.29
CA VAL A 28 -1.32 -5.83 7.10
C VAL A 28 -2.56 -6.42 6.43
N PRO A 29 -3.36 -7.24 7.14
CA PRO A 29 -4.60 -7.80 6.60
C PRO A 29 -5.63 -6.70 6.34
N SER A 30 -6.62 -7.02 5.51
CA SER A 30 -7.76 -6.14 5.25
C SER A 30 -8.92 -6.47 6.19
N ASP A 31 -9.53 -5.44 6.75
CA ASP A 31 -10.81 -5.52 7.48
C ASP A 31 -12.01 -5.33 6.53
N TYR A 32 -11.76 -5.13 5.23
CA TYR A 32 -12.77 -4.91 4.20
C TYR A 32 -12.87 -6.11 3.26
N SER A 33 -14.11 -6.45 2.88
CA SER A 33 -14.37 -7.40 1.81
C SER A 33 -14.07 -6.76 0.45
N SER A 34 -13.13 -7.34 -0.30
CA SER A 34 -12.90 -6.99 -1.70
C SER A 34 -14.09 -7.39 -2.56
N VAL A 35 -14.42 -6.56 -3.54
CA VAL A 35 -15.42 -6.86 -4.56
C VAL A 35 -14.68 -7.36 -5.79
N ARG A 36 -14.91 -8.62 -6.16
CA ARG A 36 -14.44 -9.15 -7.44
C ARG A 36 -15.41 -8.76 -8.55
N LEU A 37 -14.85 -8.26 -9.65
CA LEU A 37 -15.57 -7.95 -10.88
C LEU A 37 -14.93 -8.72 -12.02
N ASP A 38 -15.73 -9.38 -12.84
CA ASP A 38 -15.25 -10.11 -14.02
C ASP A 38 -14.71 -9.16 -15.09
N VAL A 39 -15.31 -7.97 -15.20
CA VAL A 39 -14.90 -6.90 -16.11
C VAL A 39 -14.82 -5.60 -15.32
N ILE A 40 -13.67 -4.94 -15.40
CA ILE A 40 -13.41 -3.65 -14.73
C ILE A 40 -13.37 -2.56 -15.79
N ASP A 41 -14.41 -1.74 -15.82
CA ASP A 41 -14.52 -0.58 -16.69
C ASP A 41 -15.26 0.57 -15.98
N ASN A 42 -15.42 1.69 -16.68
CA ASN A 42 -16.08 2.87 -16.13
C ASN A 42 -17.59 2.67 -15.85
N ASN A 43 -18.23 1.65 -16.41
CA ASN A 43 -19.64 1.35 -16.21
C ASN A 43 -19.85 0.38 -15.03
N THR A 44 -18.85 -0.46 -14.73
CA THR A 44 -18.89 -1.37 -13.58
C THR A 44 -18.41 -0.73 -12.27
N LEU A 45 -17.70 0.40 -12.36
CA LEU A 45 -17.28 1.22 -11.22
C LEU A 45 -18.23 2.40 -10.95
N GLY A 46 -18.23 2.90 -9.72
CA GLY A 46 -19.13 3.96 -9.25
C GLY A 46 -20.24 3.42 -8.34
N ASN A 47 -21.13 4.30 -7.87
CA ASN A 47 -22.19 3.94 -6.91
C ASN A 47 -21.67 3.14 -5.71
N GLY A 48 -20.56 3.60 -5.14
CA GLY A 48 -19.87 2.97 -4.04
C GLY A 48 -18.82 1.93 -4.43
N LYS A 49 -18.84 1.36 -5.65
CA LYS A 49 -17.75 0.50 -6.13
C LYS A 49 -16.55 1.35 -6.54
N VAL A 50 -15.57 1.46 -5.65
CA VAL A 50 -14.40 2.30 -5.85
C VAL A 50 -13.16 1.43 -6.01
N LEU A 51 -12.45 1.61 -7.12
CA LEU A 51 -11.15 1.03 -7.37
C LEU A 51 -10.07 1.90 -6.73
N ILE A 52 -9.25 1.31 -5.88
CA ILE A 52 -8.13 1.96 -5.20
C ILE A 52 -6.86 1.26 -5.65
N TYR A 53 -5.90 2.00 -6.20
CA TYR A 53 -4.67 1.41 -6.73
C TYR A 53 -3.42 2.16 -6.27
N ASN A 54 -2.31 1.42 -6.24
CA ASN A 54 -1.00 2.00 -5.97
C ASN A 54 -0.42 2.61 -7.26
N GLY A 55 -0.29 3.93 -7.26
CA GLY A 55 0.19 4.73 -8.38
C GLY A 55 1.71 4.89 -8.46
N ALA A 56 2.49 4.17 -7.64
CA ALA A 56 3.94 4.26 -7.65
C ALA A 56 4.53 4.02 -9.06
N GLY A 57 5.18 5.06 -9.60
CA GLY A 57 5.78 5.06 -10.92
C GLY A 57 7.11 4.29 -11.02
N VAL A 58 7.75 4.35 -12.19
CA VAL A 58 9.03 3.66 -12.47
C VAL A 58 10.15 4.10 -11.53
N LEU A 59 10.12 5.35 -11.05
CA LEU A 59 11.10 5.88 -10.08
C LEU A 59 11.17 5.06 -8.78
N HIS A 60 10.06 4.40 -8.39
CA HIS A 60 9.94 3.56 -7.19
C HIS A 60 10.09 2.06 -7.47
N LYS A 61 10.40 1.66 -8.72
CA LYS A 61 10.53 0.25 -9.10
C LYS A 61 11.92 -0.33 -8.88
N MET A 62 12.95 0.52 -8.74
CA MET A 62 14.34 0.05 -8.71
C MET A 62 14.69 -0.73 -7.43
N ASP A 63 13.95 -0.56 -6.35
CA ASP A 63 14.22 -1.19 -5.05
C ASP A 63 13.02 -1.95 -4.45
N ASN A 64 11.91 -2.05 -5.19
CA ASN A 64 10.64 -2.63 -4.70
C ASN A 64 10.10 -1.91 -3.44
N THR A 65 10.54 -0.66 -3.23
CA THR A 65 10.10 0.22 -2.14
C THR A 65 8.99 1.12 -2.67
N ALA A 66 7.78 0.94 -2.14
CA ALA A 66 6.56 1.67 -2.49
C ALA A 66 5.31 0.96 -1.95
N ARG A 67 5.46 -0.01 -1.05
CA ARG A 67 4.30 -0.74 -0.55
C ARG A 67 3.55 0.17 0.41
N LEU A 68 2.27 0.35 0.12
CA LEU A 68 1.40 1.21 0.91
C LEU A 68 0.49 0.35 1.75
N ASN A 69 0.50 0.56 3.06
CA ASN A 69 -0.59 0.11 3.92
C ASN A 69 -1.65 1.20 3.89
N ILE A 70 -2.85 0.84 3.45
CA ILE A 70 -3.97 1.75 3.36
C ILE A 70 -4.90 1.47 4.54
N GLY A 71 -5.32 2.53 5.22
CA GLY A 71 -6.42 2.50 6.16
C GLY A 71 -7.58 3.36 5.65
N LEU A 72 -8.78 3.01 6.08
CA LEU A 72 -10.03 3.66 5.72
C LEU A 72 -10.93 3.70 6.96
N ASP A 73 -11.27 4.91 7.40
CA ASP A 73 -12.12 5.18 8.58
C ASP A 73 -11.64 4.45 9.85
N GLY A 74 -10.32 4.48 10.09
CA GLY A 74 -9.70 3.84 11.23
C GLY A 74 -9.54 2.31 11.13
N LYS A 75 -10.04 1.69 10.06
CA LYS A 75 -9.86 0.26 9.77
C LYS A 75 -8.78 0.03 8.72
N SER A 76 -8.17 -1.15 8.71
CA SER A 76 -7.17 -1.50 7.70
C SER A 76 -7.85 -1.88 6.39
N LEU A 77 -7.56 -1.16 5.32
CA LEU A 77 -7.86 -1.66 3.97
C LEU A 77 -6.82 -2.70 3.55
N GLY A 78 -5.64 -2.74 4.16
CA GLY A 78 -4.57 -3.70 3.89
C GLY A 78 -3.45 -3.13 3.01
N GLN A 79 -2.51 -3.98 2.62
CA GLN A 79 -1.33 -3.56 1.85
C GLN A 79 -1.55 -3.63 0.34
N ILE A 80 -1.29 -2.54 -0.38
CA ILE A 80 -1.30 -2.46 -1.85
C ILE A 80 0.13 -2.18 -2.34
N ARG A 81 0.71 -3.13 -3.08
CA ARG A 81 2.05 -3.02 -3.71
C ARG A 81 1.95 -2.28 -5.04
N PRO A 82 3.08 -1.83 -5.61
CA PRO A 82 3.08 -1.24 -6.95
C PRO A 82 2.41 -2.17 -7.98
N LYS A 83 1.59 -1.59 -8.86
CA LYS A 83 0.76 -2.31 -9.86
C LYS A 83 -0.32 -3.21 -9.27
N GLU A 84 -0.72 -3.00 -8.02
CA GLU A 84 -1.89 -3.67 -7.47
C GLU A 84 -3.06 -2.70 -7.29
N TYR A 85 -4.26 -3.27 -7.32
CA TYR A 85 -5.49 -2.57 -7.00
C TYR A 85 -6.40 -3.43 -6.09
N VAL A 86 -7.35 -2.77 -5.45
CA VAL A 86 -8.46 -3.40 -4.74
C VAL A 86 -9.73 -2.63 -5.08
N ILE A 87 -10.84 -3.34 -5.20
CA ILE A 87 -12.16 -2.72 -5.34
C ILE A 87 -12.93 -2.97 -4.04
N VAL A 88 -13.51 -1.91 -3.50
CA VAL A 88 -14.32 -1.97 -2.28
C VAL A 88 -15.64 -1.24 -2.49
N ASN A 89 -16.66 -1.64 -1.74
CA ASN A 89 -17.89 -0.87 -1.64
C ASN A 89 -17.72 0.18 -0.53
N LEU A 90 -17.85 1.45 -0.88
CA LEU A 90 -17.84 2.59 0.02
C LEU A 90 -19.21 3.24 0.01
N GLU A 91 -19.67 3.68 1.18
CA GLU A 91 -20.88 4.48 1.27
C GLU A 91 -20.64 5.88 0.70
N ASN A 92 -21.71 6.59 0.36
CA ASN A 92 -21.58 7.99 -0.04
C ASN A 92 -21.32 8.84 1.21
N GLY A 93 -20.35 9.74 1.15
CA GLY A 93 -20.01 10.61 2.27
C GLY A 93 -18.52 10.89 2.38
N LYS A 94 -18.11 11.42 3.54
CA LYS A 94 -16.72 11.73 3.84
C LYS A 94 -16.05 10.53 4.48
N HIS A 95 -14.95 10.10 3.89
CA HIS A 95 -14.12 9.00 4.37
C HIS A 95 -12.70 9.49 4.64
N GLU A 96 -12.09 9.03 5.73
CA GLU A 96 -10.68 9.31 6.04
C GLU A 96 -9.80 8.17 5.54
N PHE A 97 -9.02 8.44 4.50
CA PHE A 97 -7.98 7.54 4.03
C PHE A 97 -6.69 7.81 4.79
N THR A 98 -5.99 6.74 5.18
CA THR A 98 -4.63 6.82 5.69
C THR A 98 -3.71 6.02 4.80
N ALA A 99 -2.55 6.58 4.45
CA ALA A 99 -1.53 5.89 3.69
C ALA A 99 -0.25 5.88 4.52
N LEU A 100 0.35 4.70 4.64
CA LEU A 100 1.64 4.49 5.29
C LEU A 100 2.57 3.77 4.31
N HIS A 101 3.66 4.44 3.95
CA HIS A 101 4.74 3.81 3.19
C HIS A 101 5.55 2.90 4.12
N ILE A 102 5.54 1.60 3.86
CA ILE A 102 6.14 0.62 4.80
C ILE A 102 7.67 0.66 4.80
N ASP A 103 8.24 0.98 3.65
CA ASP A 103 9.69 0.91 3.43
C ASP A 103 10.41 2.17 3.91
N MET A 104 9.65 3.19 4.38
CA MET A 104 10.20 4.43 4.94
C MET A 104 9.57 4.75 6.29
N VAL A 105 10.43 5.02 7.27
CA VAL A 105 10.00 5.36 8.63
C VAL A 105 9.23 6.69 8.62
N ASN A 106 8.10 6.73 9.33
CA ASN A 106 7.29 7.92 9.60
C ASN A 106 6.58 8.61 8.42
N MET A 107 6.47 7.98 7.25
CA MET A 107 5.70 8.53 6.12
C MET A 107 4.22 8.13 6.16
N ARG A 108 3.51 8.61 7.19
CA ARG A 108 2.06 8.48 7.34
C ARG A 108 1.37 9.78 6.93
N SER A 109 0.32 9.66 6.13
CA SER A 109 -0.51 10.81 5.71
C SER A 109 -2.00 10.45 5.80
N LYS A 110 -2.82 11.46 6.12
CA LYS A 110 -4.28 11.35 6.15
C LYS A 110 -4.88 12.17 5.00
N HIS A 111 -5.91 11.64 4.37
CA HIS A 111 -6.56 12.23 3.20
C HIS A 111 -8.09 12.12 3.38
N PRO A 112 -8.79 13.23 3.69
CA PRO A 112 -10.25 13.23 3.65
C PRO A 112 -10.72 13.20 2.19
N VAL A 113 -11.61 12.27 1.87
CA VAL A 113 -12.14 12.10 0.51
C VAL A 113 -13.65 12.04 0.58
N GLU A 114 -14.31 12.78 -0.30
CA GLU A 114 -15.76 12.70 -0.48
C GLU A 114 -16.10 11.67 -1.57
N ILE A 115 -16.77 10.60 -1.16
CA ILE A 115 -17.26 9.55 -2.04
C ILE A 115 -18.70 9.89 -2.42
N ASN A 116 -18.96 9.88 -3.73
CA ASN A 116 -20.28 10.05 -4.28
C ASN A 116 -20.53 9.01 -5.39
N ALA A 117 -21.72 9.04 -5.98
CA ALA A 117 -22.12 8.10 -7.04
C ALA A 117 -21.16 8.07 -8.25
N SER A 118 -20.47 9.19 -8.53
CA SER A 118 -19.53 9.31 -9.65
C SER A 118 -18.08 8.97 -9.29
N THR A 119 -17.77 8.73 -8.01
CA THR A 119 -16.43 8.34 -7.57
C THR A 119 -16.16 6.91 -7.99
N LYS A 120 -15.18 6.72 -8.88
CA LYS A 120 -14.85 5.41 -9.48
C LYS A 120 -13.46 4.92 -9.14
N VAL A 121 -12.47 5.81 -9.23
CA VAL A 121 -11.06 5.44 -9.16
C VAL A 121 -10.29 6.40 -8.29
N ILE A 122 -9.51 5.85 -7.35
CA ILE A 122 -8.63 6.57 -6.44
C ILE A 122 -7.20 6.06 -6.64
N LYS A 123 -6.30 6.98 -6.98
CA LYS A 123 -4.86 6.76 -7.03
C LYS A 123 -4.25 7.12 -5.69
N ILE A 124 -3.47 6.22 -5.11
CA ILE A 124 -2.63 6.51 -3.94
C ILE A 124 -1.17 6.22 -4.32
N GLU A 125 -0.29 7.20 -4.14
CA GLU A 125 1.13 7.05 -4.48
C GLU A 125 2.04 7.63 -3.39
N PRO A 126 3.19 7.00 -3.13
CA PRO A 126 4.22 7.64 -2.33
C PRO A 126 4.82 8.82 -3.09
N THR A 127 5.35 9.78 -2.34
CA THR A 127 6.14 10.91 -2.83
C THR A 127 7.47 10.91 -2.07
N ILE A 128 8.36 11.88 -2.36
CA ILE A 128 9.68 11.94 -1.72
C ILE A 128 9.58 12.09 -0.19
N THR A 129 8.54 12.76 0.33
CA THR A 129 8.42 13.09 1.77
C THR A 129 7.10 12.65 2.42
N SER A 130 6.12 12.19 1.64
CA SER A 130 4.76 11.88 2.11
C SER A 130 4.05 10.90 1.14
N ASN A 131 2.73 10.78 1.22
CA ASN A 131 1.91 10.12 0.21
C ASN A 131 0.87 11.10 -0.35
N LYS A 132 0.47 10.87 -1.60
CA LYS A 132 -0.56 11.62 -2.30
C LYS A 132 -1.73 10.71 -2.63
N LEU A 133 -2.94 11.19 -2.36
CA LEU A 133 -4.18 10.56 -2.82
C LEU A 133 -4.85 11.48 -3.84
N THR A 134 -5.29 10.93 -4.97
CA THR A 134 -6.01 11.66 -6.02
C THR A 134 -7.21 10.86 -6.48
N VAL A 135 -8.40 11.47 -6.47
CA VAL A 135 -9.59 10.91 -7.11
C VAL A 135 -9.48 11.19 -8.62
N THR A 136 -9.28 10.15 -9.42
CA THR A 136 -9.05 10.29 -10.87
C THR A 136 -10.29 9.97 -11.68
N ASN A 137 -11.14 9.06 -11.19
CA ASN A 137 -12.29 8.49 -11.92
C ASN A 137 -11.95 7.85 -13.28
N ILE A 138 -10.66 7.67 -13.57
CA ILE A 138 -10.12 7.09 -14.79
C ILE A 138 -9.16 5.98 -14.38
N LEU A 139 -9.25 4.83 -15.05
CA LEU A 139 -8.35 3.69 -14.84
C LEU A 139 -6.88 4.09 -15.10
N PRO A 140 -5.92 3.47 -14.42
CA PRO A 140 -4.51 3.77 -14.65
C PRO A 140 -4.09 3.38 -16.07
N GLU A 141 -3.07 4.07 -16.57
CA GLU A 141 -2.44 3.69 -17.84
C GLU A 141 -1.87 2.27 -17.76
N ASN A 142 -2.02 1.49 -18.85
CA ASN A 142 -1.63 0.08 -18.89
C ASN A 142 -2.28 -0.74 -17.76
N PHE A 143 -3.58 -0.56 -17.53
CA PHE A 143 -4.32 -1.29 -16.49
C PHE A 143 -4.24 -2.82 -16.65
N ASP A 144 -4.02 -3.32 -17.86
CA ASP A 144 -3.73 -4.73 -18.16
C ASP A 144 -2.52 -5.30 -17.39
N LYS A 145 -1.60 -4.44 -16.94
CA LYS A 145 -0.41 -4.82 -16.15
C LYS A 145 -0.66 -4.80 -14.65
N TYR A 146 -1.85 -4.38 -14.22
CA TYR A 146 -2.23 -4.36 -12.82
C TYR A 146 -2.87 -5.70 -12.43
N ILE A 147 -2.64 -6.12 -11.20
CA ILE A 147 -3.26 -7.32 -10.65
C ILE A 147 -4.14 -6.97 -9.46
N GLU A 148 -5.23 -7.72 -9.29
CA GLU A 148 -6.04 -7.63 -8.08
C GLU A 148 -5.17 -8.05 -6.89
N ARG A 149 -5.21 -7.27 -5.81
CA ARG A 149 -4.49 -7.59 -4.59
C ARG A 149 -5.03 -8.93 -4.02
N PRO A 150 -4.17 -9.91 -3.72
CA PRO A 150 -4.60 -11.16 -3.09
C PRO A 150 -5.14 -10.93 -1.67
N GLU A 151 -6.13 -11.72 -1.26
CA GLU A 151 -6.75 -11.63 0.07
C GLU A 151 -5.82 -12.10 1.19
N THR A 152 -4.99 -13.11 0.92
CA THR A 152 -4.01 -13.68 1.85
C THR A 152 -2.59 -13.59 1.28
N ARG A 153 -1.63 -13.25 2.15
CA ARG A 153 -0.20 -13.13 1.84
C ARG A 153 0.66 -13.75 2.91
#